data_AF-A0A919RJP4-F1
#
_entry.id   AF-A0A919RJP4-F1
#
_cell.length_a   1.000
_cell.length_b   1.000
_cell.length_c   1.000
_cell.angle_alpha   90.00
_cell.angle_beta   90.00
_cell.angle_gamma   90.00
#
_symmetry.space_group_name_H-M   'P 1'
#
loop_
_entity.id
_entity.type
_entity.pdbx_description
1 polymer ?
#
loop_
_entity_poly.entity_id
_entity_poly.type
_entity_poly.pdbx_seq_one_letter_code
_entity_poly.pdbx_strand_id
1 'polypeptide(L)'
;MRRLRRQLSAVGDPAIGRRVLQETAHTIGPYAWRLLGEADRERLRRHTRLAASLASPMVPVNASILMRLLDGGQLTVASGVRGIEMSDGGFRVLCGDTELRADTVINAVNPPPRAVPSAAGPLVASLVSGGPATPHPSGGLVAADPRLTVVGDLAGGGSFNTSSIAGIAAQAVRAAESLT
;
A
#
# COMPACT_ATOMS: atom_id res chain seq x y z
N MET A 1 -11.36 12.20 10.80
CA MET A 1 -12.20 13.31 10.28
C MET A 1 -11.43 14.59 9.98
N ARG A 2 -10.83 15.27 10.96
CA ARG A 2 -10.07 16.54 10.76
C ARG A 2 -9.05 16.50 9.61
N ARG A 3 -8.32 15.39 9.47
CA ARG A 3 -7.34 15.20 8.39
C ARG A 3 -7.98 15.17 7.00
N LEU A 4 -9.07 14.42 6.81
CA LEU A 4 -9.73 14.28 5.51
C LEU A 4 -10.32 15.62 5.05
N ARG A 5 -11.00 16.35 5.96
CA ARG A 5 -11.49 17.71 5.67
C ARG A 5 -10.37 18.65 5.25
N ARG A 6 -9.24 18.65 5.98
CA ARG A 6 -8.07 19.46 5.62
C ARG A 6 -7.46 19.06 4.27
N GLN A 7 -7.42 17.76 3.97
CA GLN A 7 -6.89 17.29 2.69
C GLN A 7 -7.78 17.72 1.52
N LEU A 8 -9.10 17.71 1.71
CA LEU A 8 -10.09 18.15 0.73
C LEU A 8 -10.05 19.66 0.51
N SER A 9 -9.95 20.46 1.57
CA SER A 9 -9.82 21.92 1.46
C SER A 9 -8.55 22.36 0.70
N ALA A 10 -7.49 21.55 0.78
CA ALA A 10 -6.23 21.81 0.09
C ALA A 10 -6.21 21.35 -1.38
N VAL A 11 -7.30 20.79 -1.93
CA VAL A 11 -7.35 20.38 -3.35
C VAL A 11 -7.32 21.60 -4.28
N GLY A 12 -8.04 22.67 -3.90
CA GLY A 12 -8.09 23.93 -4.64
C GLY A 12 -6.98 24.91 -4.29
N ASP A 13 -5.98 24.49 -3.51
CA ASP A 13 -4.87 25.37 -3.12
C ASP A 13 -4.05 25.78 -4.37
N PRO A 14 -3.82 27.08 -4.61
CA PRO A 14 -2.97 27.54 -5.71
C PRO A 14 -1.52 27.06 -5.56
N ALA A 15 -1.03 26.79 -4.34
CA ALA A 15 0.30 26.27 -4.12
C ALA A 15 0.49 24.88 -4.75
N ILE A 16 1.38 24.79 -5.73
CA ILE A 16 1.63 23.56 -6.49
C ILE A 16 2.47 22.52 -5.72
N GLY A 17 3.12 22.89 -4.62
CA GLY A 17 4.12 22.06 -3.96
C GLY A 17 3.61 20.66 -3.59
N ARG A 18 2.35 20.55 -3.17
CA ARG A 18 1.73 19.25 -2.86
C ARG A 18 1.50 18.39 -4.10
N ARG A 19 1.06 19.00 -5.21
CA ARG A 19 0.88 18.32 -6.50
C ARG A 19 2.24 17.83 -7.04
N VAL A 20 3.27 18.67 -6.95
CA VAL A 20 4.64 18.31 -7.32
C VAL A 20 5.16 17.14 -6.48
N LEU A 21 4.95 17.15 -5.16
CA LEU A 21 5.36 16.05 -4.29
C LEU A 21 4.65 14.74 -4.66
N GLN A 22 3.36 14.78 -4.95
CA GLN A 22 2.56 13.62 -5.35
C GLN A 22 3.06 13.02 -6.66
N GLU A 23 3.22 13.87 -7.67
CA GLU A 23 3.70 13.43 -8.99
C GLU A 23 5.11 12.86 -8.90
N THR A 24 6.02 13.57 -8.22
CA THR A 24 7.41 13.12 -8.01
C THR A 24 7.48 11.80 -7.25
N ALA A 25 6.62 11.61 -6.24
CA ALA A 25 6.58 10.37 -5.47
C ALA A 25 6.18 9.16 -6.33
N HIS A 26 5.34 9.35 -7.35
CA HIS A 26 4.89 8.27 -8.23
C HIS A 26 5.79 8.04 -9.45
N THR A 27 6.41 9.09 -9.96
CA THR A 27 7.27 9.04 -11.16
C THR A 27 8.73 8.73 -10.84
N ILE A 28 9.30 9.45 -9.85
CA ILE A 28 10.71 9.37 -9.48
C ILE A 28 10.92 8.55 -8.20
N GLY A 29 9.92 8.50 -7.31
CA GLY A 29 10.01 7.82 -6.01
C GLY A 29 10.59 6.40 -6.06
N PRO A 30 10.15 5.51 -6.97
CA PRO A 30 10.73 4.16 -7.10
C PRO A 30 12.22 4.15 -7.45
N TYR A 31 12.69 5.11 -8.25
CA TYR A 31 14.10 5.26 -8.59
C TYR A 31 14.89 5.83 -7.42
N ALA A 32 14.40 6.93 -6.85
CA ALA A 32 15.03 7.58 -5.69
C ALA A 32 15.17 6.60 -4.50
N TRP A 33 14.17 5.76 -4.26
CA TRP A 33 14.22 4.73 -3.22
C TRP A 33 15.45 3.83 -3.30
N ARG A 34 15.85 3.44 -4.52
CA ARG A 34 17.03 2.59 -4.76
C ARG A 34 18.34 3.32 -4.48
N LEU A 35 18.35 4.65 -4.57
CA LEU A 35 19.51 5.49 -4.29
C LEU A 35 19.64 5.86 -2.80
N LEU A 36 18.56 5.75 -2.02
CA LEU A 36 18.60 6.02 -0.58
C LEU A 36 19.41 4.96 0.16
N GLY A 37 20.18 5.41 1.16
CA GLY A 37 20.81 4.52 2.14
C GLY A 37 19.79 3.85 3.06
N GLU A 38 20.17 2.74 3.70
CA GLU A 38 19.23 1.94 4.50
C GLU A 38 18.66 2.71 5.70
N ALA A 39 19.43 3.61 6.31
CA ALA A 39 18.96 4.46 7.41
C ALA A 39 17.79 5.36 6.99
N ASP A 40 17.84 5.94 5.79
CA ASP A 40 16.78 6.79 5.24
C ASP A 40 15.56 5.96 4.83
N ARG A 41 15.77 4.80 4.21
CA ARG A 41 14.70 3.85 3.91
C ARG A 41 13.96 3.46 5.18
N GLU A 42 14.68 3.16 6.25
CA GLU A 42 14.08 2.78 7.53
C GLU A 42 13.32 3.94 8.17
N ARG A 43 13.87 5.17 8.10
CA ARG A 43 13.16 6.37 8.54
C ARG A 43 11.83 6.55 7.79
N LEU A 44 11.80 6.32 6.48
CA LEU A 44 10.58 6.38 5.68
C LEU A 44 9.61 5.24 6.01
N ARG A 45 10.09 4.01 6.22
CA ARG A 45 9.24 2.87 6.64
C ARG A 45 8.53 3.13 7.96
N ARG A 46 9.22 3.71 8.94
CA ARG A 46 8.59 4.13 10.21
C ARG A 46 7.44 5.13 10.04
N HIS A 47 7.45 5.90 8.94
CA HIS A 47 6.45 6.91 8.61
C HIS A 47 5.59 6.55 7.40
N THR A 48 5.49 5.28 7.01
CA THR A 48 4.77 4.83 5.80
C THR A 48 3.35 5.39 5.72
N ARG A 49 2.58 5.41 6.81
CA ARG A 49 1.20 5.96 6.80
C ARG A 49 1.15 7.46 6.52
N LEU A 50 2.17 8.20 6.93
CA LEU A 50 2.27 9.63 6.62
C LEU A 50 2.69 9.82 5.17
N ALA A 51 3.75 9.13 4.75
CA ALA A 51 4.28 9.21 3.39
C ALA A 51 3.24 8.81 2.34
N ALA A 52 2.55 7.68 2.53
CA ALA A 52 1.47 7.22 1.65
C ALA A 52 0.33 8.24 1.55
N SER A 53 -0.04 8.90 2.65
CA SER A 53 -1.12 9.91 2.61
C SER A 53 -0.77 11.20 1.87
N LEU A 54 0.52 11.50 1.76
CA LEU A 54 1.02 12.68 1.07
C LEU A 54 1.17 12.37 -0.41
N ALA A 55 1.77 11.23 -0.74
CA ALA A 55 1.97 10.74 -2.10
C ALA A 55 0.65 10.37 -2.78
N SER A 56 -0.25 9.70 -2.07
CA SER A 56 -1.48 9.14 -2.63
C SER A 56 -2.67 9.44 -1.71
N PRO A 57 -3.10 10.71 -1.60
CA PRO A 57 -4.30 11.03 -0.84
C PRO A 57 -5.54 10.40 -1.50
N MET A 58 -6.61 10.28 -0.72
CA MET A 58 -7.91 9.90 -1.27
C MET A 58 -8.32 10.85 -2.41
N VAL A 59 -8.86 10.28 -3.48
CA VAL A 59 -9.39 11.05 -4.63
C VAL A 59 -10.46 12.02 -4.13
N PRO A 60 -10.44 13.31 -4.53
CA PRO A 60 -11.32 14.34 -3.99
C PRO A 60 -12.81 13.99 -4.03
N VAL A 61 -13.29 13.39 -5.12
CA VAL A 61 -14.71 12.99 -5.24
C VAL A 61 -15.11 11.97 -4.18
N ASN A 62 -14.26 10.97 -3.92
CA ASN A 62 -14.50 9.97 -2.88
C ASN A 62 -14.47 10.60 -1.49
N ALA A 63 -13.52 11.51 -1.24
CA ALA A 63 -13.44 12.24 0.02
C ALA A 63 -14.71 13.06 0.27
N SER A 64 -15.23 13.76 -0.73
CA SER A 64 -16.48 14.52 -0.65
C SER A 64 -17.69 13.62 -0.36
N ILE A 65 -17.79 12.46 -1.00
CA ILE A 65 -18.87 11.49 -0.75
C ILE A 65 -18.82 10.98 0.69
N LEU A 66 -17.64 10.54 1.16
CA LEU A 66 -17.50 10.06 2.54
C LEU A 66 -17.86 11.16 3.54
N MET A 67 -17.43 12.40 3.29
CA MET A 67 -17.78 13.53 4.16
C MET A 67 -19.28 13.78 4.21
N ARG A 68 -19.99 13.73 3.08
CA ARG A 68 -21.44 13.86 3.04
C ARG A 68 -22.15 12.75 3.80
N LEU A 69 -21.71 11.49 3.64
CA LEU A 69 -22.28 10.36 4.37
C LEU A 69 -22.06 10.49 5.89
N LEU A 70 -20.92 11.02 6.30
CA LEU A 70 -20.59 11.28 7.71
C LEU A 70 -21.43 12.43 8.27
N ASP A 71 -21.53 13.54 7.54
CA ASP A 71 -22.31 14.71 7.95
C ASP A 71 -23.83 14.41 7.96
N GLY A 72 -24.29 13.49 7.11
CA GLY A 72 -25.67 12.98 7.09
C GLY A 72 -25.95 11.85 8.08
N GLY A 73 -24.98 11.42 8.90
CA GLY A 73 -25.15 10.34 9.89
C GLY A 73 -25.28 8.92 9.30
N GLN A 74 -25.06 8.77 7.98
CA GLN A 74 -25.12 7.48 7.28
C GLN A 74 -23.82 6.67 7.38
N LEU A 75 -22.74 7.27 7.91
CA LEU A 75 -21.48 6.60 8.15
C LEU A 75 -21.02 6.88 9.58
N THR A 76 -20.58 5.83 10.28
CA THR A 76 -19.97 5.92 11.60
C THR A 76 -18.50 5.50 11.52
N VAL A 77 -17.62 6.27 12.16
CA VAL A 77 -16.20 5.92 12.26
C VAL A 77 -15.92 5.37 13.65
N ALA A 78 -15.62 4.08 13.71
CA ALA A 78 -15.11 3.44 14.92
C ALA A 78 -13.58 3.31 14.84
N SER A 79 -12.92 3.41 15.98
CA SER A 79 -11.48 3.22 16.11
C SER A 79 -11.17 2.15 17.14
N GLY A 80 -9.99 1.56 17.05
CA GLY A 80 -9.56 0.55 18.04
C GLY A 80 -10.28 -0.78 17.90
N VAL A 81 -10.57 -1.19 16.66
CA VAL A 81 -11.06 -2.55 16.37
C VAL A 81 -10.03 -3.56 16.87
N ARG A 82 -10.43 -4.44 17.79
CA ARG A 82 -9.60 -5.48 18.40
C ARG A 82 -9.94 -6.88 17.88
N GLY A 83 -11.18 -7.09 17.45
CA GLY A 83 -11.65 -8.39 16.99
C GLY A 83 -12.92 -8.28 16.16
N ILE A 84 -13.10 -9.26 15.28
CA ILE A 84 -14.30 -9.45 14.48
C ILE A 84 -14.68 -10.92 14.59
N GLU A 85 -15.88 -11.19 15.07
CA GLU A 85 -16.38 -12.52 15.36
C GLU A 85 -17.71 -12.73 14.64
N MET A 86 -17.95 -13.94 14.14
CA MET A 86 -19.25 -14.29 13.60
C MET A 86 -20.25 -14.47 14.76
N SER A 87 -21.45 -13.88 14.64
CA SER A 87 -22.52 -13.99 15.64
C SER A 87 -23.87 -13.87 14.95
N ASP A 88 -24.79 -14.79 15.23
CA ASP A 88 -26.21 -14.73 14.86
C ASP A 88 -26.50 -14.29 13.41
N GLY A 89 -25.85 -14.91 12.43
CA GLY A 89 -26.07 -14.60 11.01
C GLY A 89 -25.37 -13.32 10.52
N GLY A 90 -24.58 -12.66 11.36
CA GLY A 90 -23.75 -11.50 11.00
C GLY A 90 -22.41 -11.51 11.74
N PHE A 91 -21.91 -10.31 12.04
CA PHE A 91 -20.62 -10.08 12.69
C PHE A 91 -20.75 -9.15 13.88
N ARG A 92 -20.06 -9.54 14.95
CA ARG A 92 -19.75 -8.71 16.10
C ARG A 92 -18.36 -8.10 15.93
N VAL A 93 -18.26 -6.79 16.06
CA VAL A 93 -17.00 -6.03 15.95
C VAL A 93 -16.68 -5.41 17.30
N LEU A 94 -15.55 -5.81 17.88
CA LEU A 94 -15.08 -5.32 19.18
C LEU A 94 -14.21 -4.08 18.97
N CYS A 95 -14.68 -2.92 19.44
CA CYS A 95 -14.03 -1.62 19.26
C CYS A 95 -13.77 -0.96 20.62
N GLY A 96 -12.57 -1.08 21.18
CA GLY A 96 -12.34 -0.66 22.57
C GLY A 96 -13.38 -1.27 23.50
N ASP A 97 -14.02 -0.46 24.34
CA ASP A 97 -15.05 -0.92 25.28
C ASP A 97 -16.46 -0.93 24.68
N THR A 98 -16.57 -0.77 23.36
CA THR A 98 -17.84 -0.78 22.62
C THR A 98 -17.92 -1.96 21.67
N GLU A 99 -19.15 -2.43 21.45
CA GLU A 99 -19.47 -3.48 20.49
C GLU A 99 -20.33 -2.90 19.36
N LEU A 100 -20.00 -3.26 18.13
CA LEU A 100 -20.80 -2.94 16.94
C LEU A 100 -21.28 -4.23 16.27
N ARG A 101 -22.43 -4.16 15.59
CA ARG A 101 -22.96 -5.26 14.79
C ARG A 101 -23.00 -4.88 13.31
N ALA A 102 -22.71 -5.84 12.44
CA ALA A 102 -22.78 -5.68 11.00
C ALA A 102 -23.18 -7.00 10.33
N ASP A 103 -24.06 -6.94 9.33
CA ASP A 103 -24.43 -8.12 8.54
C ASP A 103 -23.30 -8.55 7.60
N THR A 104 -22.44 -7.60 7.21
CA THR A 104 -21.33 -7.83 6.29
C THR A 104 -20.10 -7.07 6.74
N VAL A 105 -18.93 -7.72 6.66
CA VAL A 105 -17.63 -7.12 6.94
C VAL A 105 -16.77 -7.16 5.69
N ILE A 106 -16.24 -6.01 5.29
CA ILE A 106 -15.28 -5.89 4.20
C ILE A 106 -13.91 -5.57 4.81
N ASN A 107 -12.94 -6.48 4.67
CA ASN A 107 -11.57 -6.23 5.08
C ASN A 107 -10.85 -5.40 4.00
N ALA A 108 -10.74 -4.09 4.22
CA ALA A 108 -10.01 -3.16 3.37
C ALA A 108 -8.62 -2.81 3.93
N VAL A 109 -8.02 -3.69 4.73
CA VAL A 109 -6.64 -3.53 5.22
C VAL A 109 -5.68 -4.05 4.16
N ASN A 110 -4.77 -3.18 3.70
CA ASN A 110 -3.71 -3.61 2.80
C ASN A 110 -2.85 -4.70 3.45
N PRO A 111 -2.39 -5.71 2.69
CA PRO A 111 -1.45 -6.68 3.21
C PRO A 111 -0.22 -5.95 3.79
N PRO A 112 0.43 -6.51 4.81
CA PRO A 112 1.69 -5.96 5.30
C PRO A 112 2.64 -5.73 4.11
N PRO A 113 3.37 -4.60 4.06
CA PRO A 113 4.47 -4.46 3.11
C PRO A 113 5.33 -5.71 3.24
N ARG A 114 5.73 -6.31 2.10
CA ARG A 114 6.55 -7.55 2.01
C ARG A 114 5.81 -8.87 2.10
N ALA A 115 4.50 -8.87 2.27
CA ALA A 115 3.75 -10.12 2.35
C ALA A 115 3.74 -10.85 1.00
N VAL A 116 4.01 -12.16 1.04
CA VAL A 116 3.73 -13.05 -0.08
C VAL A 116 2.26 -13.45 0.02
N PRO A 117 1.45 -13.26 -1.04
CA PRO A 117 0.08 -13.76 -1.06
C PRO A 117 0.05 -15.27 -0.78
N SER A 118 -0.87 -15.75 0.04
CA SER A 118 -0.95 -17.17 0.41
C SER A 118 -1.02 -18.10 -0.81
N ALA A 119 -1.79 -17.70 -1.83
CA ALA A 119 -1.90 -18.43 -3.10
C ALA A 119 -0.56 -18.53 -3.87
N ALA A 120 0.33 -17.55 -3.71
CA ALA A 120 1.66 -17.56 -4.32
C ALA A 120 2.71 -18.30 -3.48
N GLY A 121 2.37 -18.71 -2.25
CA GLY A 121 3.28 -19.36 -1.30
C GLY A 121 4.03 -20.56 -1.89
N PRO A 122 3.36 -21.55 -2.51
CA PRO A 122 4.03 -22.70 -3.10
C PRO A 122 5.03 -22.34 -4.20
N LEU A 123 4.68 -21.37 -5.07
CA LEU A 123 5.57 -20.89 -6.12
C LEU A 123 6.81 -20.23 -5.53
N VAL A 124 6.63 -19.32 -4.57
CA VAL A 124 7.74 -18.64 -3.90
C VAL A 124 8.65 -19.64 -3.19
N ALA A 125 8.08 -20.62 -2.48
CA ALA A 125 8.84 -21.67 -1.81
C ALA A 125 9.69 -22.47 -2.81
N SER A 126 9.12 -22.87 -3.96
CA SER A 126 9.83 -23.58 -5.01
C SER A 126 10.96 -22.76 -5.64
N LEU A 127 10.74 -21.46 -5.86
CA LEU A 127 11.76 -20.56 -6.42
C LEU A 127 12.93 -20.34 -5.44
N VAL A 128 12.66 -20.34 -4.15
CA VAL A 128 13.71 -20.19 -3.12
C VAL A 128 14.45 -21.50 -2.91
N SER A 129 13.74 -22.62 -2.75
CA SER A 129 14.39 -23.92 -2.51
C SER A 129 15.16 -24.44 -3.72
N GLY A 130 14.70 -24.12 -4.93
CA GLY A 130 15.39 -24.47 -6.17
C GLY A 130 16.59 -23.57 -6.50
N GLY A 131 16.76 -22.45 -5.77
CA GLY A 131 17.84 -21.50 -6.00
C GLY A 131 17.65 -20.39 -7.07
N PRO A 132 16.63 -20.35 -7.96
CA PRO A 132 16.54 -19.26 -8.93
C PRO A 132 16.13 -17.90 -8.31
N ALA A 133 15.65 -17.87 -7.07
CA ALA A 133 15.36 -16.64 -6.34
C ALA A 133 15.86 -16.71 -4.89
N THR A 134 16.16 -15.54 -4.31
CA THR A 134 16.48 -15.41 -2.88
C THR A 134 15.55 -14.41 -2.20
N PRO A 135 15.20 -14.62 -0.92
CA PRO A 135 14.46 -13.63 -0.15
C PRO A 135 15.28 -12.35 0.04
N HIS A 136 14.66 -11.19 -0.16
CA HIS A 136 15.28 -9.92 0.18
C HIS A 136 15.07 -9.60 1.68
N PRO A 137 16.05 -9.01 2.41
CA PRO A 137 15.89 -8.68 3.83
C PRO A 137 14.74 -7.72 4.11
N SER A 138 14.49 -6.80 3.19
CA SER A 138 13.31 -5.91 3.20
C SER A 138 12.11 -6.51 2.47
N GLY A 139 12.03 -7.84 2.37
CA GLY A 139 10.92 -8.58 1.77
C GLY A 139 10.84 -8.57 0.25
N GLY A 140 10.02 -9.49 -0.29
CA GLY A 140 10.02 -9.82 -1.71
C GLY A 140 11.18 -10.75 -2.09
N LEU A 141 11.40 -10.89 -3.39
CA LEU A 141 12.37 -11.79 -3.99
C LEU A 141 13.37 -11.04 -4.87
N VAL A 142 14.62 -11.45 -4.82
CA VAL A 142 15.66 -11.07 -5.79
C VAL A 142 15.89 -12.28 -6.69
N ALA A 143 15.91 -12.07 -8.00
CA ALA A 143 16.29 -13.12 -8.94
C ALA A 143 17.79 -13.44 -8.76
N ALA A 144 18.11 -14.72 -8.62
CA ALA A 144 19.47 -15.24 -8.62
C ALA A 144 19.83 -15.90 -9.98
N ASP A 145 18.82 -16.37 -10.72
CA ASP A 145 18.96 -16.84 -12.10
C ASP A 145 18.67 -15.68 -13.08
N PRO A 146 19.55 -15.39 -14.06
CA PRO A 146 19.33 -14.33 -15.04
C PRO A 146 18.10 -14.54 -15.94
N ARG A 147 17.57 -15.77 -16.01
CA ARG A 147 16.34 -16.09 -16.76
C ARG A 147 15.07 -15.80 -15.95
N LEU A 148 15.19 -15.47 -14.67
CA LEU A 148 14.08 -15.10 -13.81
C LEU A 148 14.02 -13.57 -13.66
N THR A 149 12.84 -13.00 -13.85
CA THR A 149 12.56 -11.60 -13.52
C THR A 149 11.42 -11.53 -12.51
N VAL A 150 11.61 -10.73 -11.47
CA VAL A 150 10.56 -10.43 -10.48
C VAL A 150 10.14 -8.97 -10.63
N VAL A 151 8.85 -8.73 -10.82
CA VAL A 151 8.26 -7.40 -11.02
C VAL A 151 7.13 -7.13 -10.02
N GLY A 152 6.81 -5.86 -9.81
CA GLY A 152 5.77 -5.42 -8.90
C GLY A 152 6.13 -5.65 -7.44
N ASP A 153 5.11 -5.91 -6.61
CA ASP A 153 5.25 -5.94 -5.14
C ASP A 153 5.96 -7.18 -4.60
N LEU A 154 6.13 -8.21 -5.43
CA LEU A 154 6.97 -9.36 -5.10
C LEU A 154 8.45 -9.07 -5.31
N ALA A 155 8.83 -7.99 -6.01
CA ALA A 155 10.22 -7.64 -6.25
C ALA A 155 10.89 -7.12 -4.97
N GLY A 156 12.02 -7.72 -4.64
CA GLY A 156 12.85 -7.35 -3.50
C GLY A 156 13.37 -5.91 -3.58
N GLY A 157 13.43 -5.24 -2.43
CA GLY A 157 13.98 -3.89 -2.34
C GLY A 157 13.07 -2.79 -2.89
N GLY A 158 11.80 -3.11 -3.18
CA GLY A 158 10.78 -2.14 -3.53
C GLY A 158 10.49 -1.12 -2.43
N SER A 159 9.81 -0.02 -2.80
CA SER A 159 9.38 1.00 -1.85
C SER A 159 8.30 0.47 -0.90
N PHE A 160 8.00 1.21 0.17
CA PHE A 160 6.90 0.87 1.08
C PHE A 160 5.50 1.10 0.48
N ASN A 161 5.40 1.76 -0.67
CA ASN A 161 4.15 1.89 -1.42
C ASN A 161 4.03 0.75 -2.43
N THR A 162 2.80 0.26 -2.62
CA THR A 162 2.39 -0.58 -3.74
C THR A 162 2.93 0.01 -5.04
N SER A 163 3.47 -0.86 -5.88
CA SER A 163 4.02 -0.51 -7.17
C SER A 163 2.96 0.19 -8.02
N SER A 164 3.27 1.38 -8.53
CA SER A 164 2.39 2.08 -9.46
C SER A 164 2.35 1.33 -10.79
N ILE A 165 1.25 1.47 -11.53
CA ILE A 165 1.11 0.89 -12.88
C ILE A 165 2.29 1.34 -13.77
N ALA A 166 2.65 2.63 -13.72
CA ALA A 166 3.81 3.16 -14.44
C ALA A 166 5.14 2.52 -13.99
N GLY A 167 5.31 2.29 -12.68
CA GLY A 167 6.48 1.61 -12.13
C GLY A 167 6.60 0.16 -12.60
N ILE A 168 5.48 -0.57 -12.61
CA ILE A 168 5.41 -1.95 -13.13
C ILE A 168 5.70 -1.97 -14.63
N ALA A 169 5.10 -1.06 -15.42
CA ALA A 169 5.34 -0.98 -16.85
C ALA A 169 6.84 -0.72 -17.16
N ALA A 170 7.48 0.19 -16.42
CA ALA A 170 8.91 0.45 -16.57
C ALA A 170 9.78 -0.76 -16.17
N GLN A 171 9.37 -1.55 -15.18
CA GLN A 171 10.03 -2.81 -14.84
C GLN A 171 9.84 -3.87 -15.94
N ALA A 172 8.64 -3.97 -16.51
CA ALA A 172 8.32 -4.91 -17.58
C ALA A 172 9.12 -4.61 -18.87
N VAL A 173 9.27 -3.34 -19.23
CA VAL A 173 10.11 -2.94 -20.38
C VAL A 173 11.56 -3.39 -20.20
N ARG A 174 12.16 -3.12 -19.03
CA ARG A 174 13.53 -3.58 -18.73
C ARG A 174 13.66 -5.10 -18.74
N ALA A 175 12.65 -5.80 -18.25
CA ALA A 175 12.61 -7.26 -18.30
C ALA A 175 12.60 -7.76 -19.75
N ALA A 176 11.77 -7.16 -20.61
CA ALA A 176 11.72 -7.50 -22.03
C ALA A 176 13.04 -7.23 -22.76
N GLU A 177 13.70 -6.11 -22.48
CA GLU A 177 15.01 -5.76 -23.04
C GLU A 177 16.12 -6.74 -22.61
N SER A 178 15.99 -7.37 -21.44
CA SER A 178 16.97 -8.37 -20.98
C SER A 178 16.81 -9.75 -21.63
N LEU A 179 15.73 -9.97 -22.38
CA LEU A 179 15.44 -11.22 -23.09
C LEU A 179 15.93 -11.23 -24.54
N THR A 180 16.35 -10.07 -25.06
CA THR A 180 16.92 -9.90 -26.42
C THR A 180 18.43 -9.88 -26.38
#